data_AF-A0A6I6ERJ9-F1
#
_entry.id   AF-A0A6I6ERJ9-F1
#
_cell.length_a   1.000
_cell.length_b   1.000
_cell.length_c   1.000
_cell.angle_alpha   90.00
_cell.angle_beta   90.00
_cell.angle_gamma   90.00
#
_symmetry.space_group_name_H-M   'P 1'
#
loop_
_entity.id
_entity.type
_entity.pdbx_description
1 polymer ?
#
loop_
_entity_poly.entity_id
_entity_poly.type
_entity_poly.pdbx_seq_one_letter_code
_entity_poly.pdbx_strand_id
1 'polypeptide(L)' 'MSEMNELINDINKLRKNLEALISEKDGDLLDPDVLAASKMLNAVINEYNKIVKEKIRKSHRDEEI' A
#
# COMPACT_ATOMS: atom_id res chain seq x y z
N MET A 1 -15.79 -5.03 8.34
CA MET A 1 -15.26 -5.12 6.96
C MET A 1 -14.20 -6.22 6.95
N SER A 2 -13.81 -6.77 5.79
CA SER A 2 -12.72 -7.75 5.76
C SER A 2 -11.37 -7.06 5.96
N GLU A 3 -10.38 -7.77 6.51
CA GLU A 3 -8.99 -7.28 6.65
C GLU A 3 -8.42 -6.74 5.33
N MET A 4 -8.83 -7.32 4.19
CA MET A 4 -8.42 -6.85 2.87
C MET A 4 -9.01 -5.48 2.53
N ASN A 5 -10.26 -5.23 2.91
CA ASN A 5 -10.92 -3.94 2.67
C ASN A 5 -10.32 -2.84 3.55
N GLU A 6 -9.92 -3.18 4.78
CA GLU A 6 -9.21 -2.25 5.68
C GLU A 6 -7.85 -1.87 5.12
N LEU A 7 -7.07 -2.85 4.64
CA LEU A 7 -5.78 -2.61 4.00
C LEU A 7 -5.90 -1.74 2.74
N ILE A 8 -6.91 -1.98 1.90
CA ILE A 8 -7.20 -1.15 0.72
C ILE A 8 -7.57 0.29 1.13
N ASN A 9 -8.35 0.45 2.20
CA ASN A 9 -8.71 1.77 2.71
C ASN A 9 -7.48 2.53 3.22
N ASP A 10 -6.56 1.87 3.91
CA ASP A 10 -5.35 2.50 4.42
C ASP A 10 -4.39 2.90 3.30
N ILE A 11 -4.23 2.06 2.26
CA ILE A 11 -3.50 2.43 1.03
C ILE A 11 -4.10 3.69 0.40
N ASN A 12 -5.43 3.76 0.29
CA ASN A 12 -6.10 4.93 -0.29
C ASN A 12 -5.92 6.20 0.55
N LYS A 13 -5.97 6.10 1.88
CA LYS A 13 -5.70 7.23 2.77
C LYS A 13 -4.26 7.71 2.65
N LEU A 14 -3.29 6.79 2.70
CA LEU A 14 -1.86 7.11 2.58
C LEU A 14 -1.55 7.75 1.22
N ARG A 15 -2.16 7.26 0.14
CA ARG A 15 -2.02 7.87 -1.19
C ARG A 15 -2.52 9.31 -1.23
N LYS A 16 -3.73 9.57 -0.71
CA LYS A 16 -4.29 10.93 -0.65
C LYS A 16 -3.43 11.88 0.19
N ASN A 17 -2.91 11.39 1.32
CA ASN A 17 -2.04 12.18 2.18
C ASN A 17 -0.71 12.49 1.49
N LEU A 18 -0.15 11.55 0.73
CA LEU A 18 1.05 11.78 -0.07
C LEU A 18 0.80 12.79 -1.20
N GLU A 19 -0.33 12.67 -1.92
CA GLU A 19 -0.72 13.62 -2.96
C GLU A 19 -0.88 15.04 -2.39
N ALA A 20 -1.50 15.18 -1.21
CA ALA A 20 -1.63 16.45 -0.52
C ALA A 20 -0.27 17.02 -0.09
N LEU A 21 0.58 16.18 0.52
CA LEU A 21 1.92 16.58 0.96
C LEU A 21 2.80 17.03 -0.21
N ILE A 22 2.75 16.34 -1.36
CA ILE A 22 3.45 16.76 -2.57
C ILE A 22 2.98 18.15 -3.01
N SER A 23 1.67 18.41 -2.97
CA SER A 23 1.11 19.72 -3.31
C SER A 23 1.49 20.81 -2.31
N GLU A 24 1.57 20.50 -1.02
CA GLU A 24 2.00 21.43 0.05
C GLU A 24 3.49 21.79 -0.07
N LYS A 25 4.30 20.90 -0.65
CA LYS A 25 5.73 21.07 -0.87
C LYS A 25 6.06 21.57 -2.29
N ASP A 26 5.11 22.22 -2.96
CA ASP A 26 5.27 22.77 -4.32
C ASP A 26 5.74 21.75 -5.36
N GLY A 27 5.40 20.46 -5.16
CA GLY A 27 5.82 19.38 -6.03
C GLY A 27 7.24 18.87 -5.78
N ASP A 28 7.91 19.26 -4.69
CA ASP A 28 9.24 18.76 -4.34
C ASP A 28 9.18 17.29 -3.90
N LEU A 29 9.48 16.40 -4.84
CA LEU A 29 9.53 14.95 -4.60
C LEU A 29 10.75 14.51 -3.78
N LEU A 30 11.73 15.39 -3.59
CA LEU A 30 12.93 15.13 -2.79
C LEU A 30 12.79 15.66 -1.36
N ASP A 31 11.70 16.36 -1.05
CA ASP A 31 11.40 16.79 0.31
C ASP A 31 11.44 15.57 1.25
N PRO A 32 12.15 15.67 2.40
CA PRO A 32 12.30 14.54 3.32
C PRO A 32 10.97 13.95 3.80
N ASP A 33 9.94 14.77 3.96
CA ASP A 33 8.62 14.31 4.41
C ASP A 33 7.90 13.56 3.28
N VAL A 34 7.99 14.07 2.04
CA VAL A 34 7.47 13.38 0.84
C VAL A 34 8.14 12.04 0.64
N LEU A 35 9.47 11.97 0.80
CA LEU A 35 10.23 10.72 0.73
C LEU A 35 9.82 9.74 1.84
N ALA A 36 9.63 10.23 3.07
CA ALA A 36 9.20 9.40 4.19
C ALA A 36 7.78 8.83 3.95
N ALA A 37 6.82 9.68 3.56
CA ALA A 37 5.46 9.27 3.24
C ALA A 37 5.42 8.27 2.07
N SER A 38 6.23 8.50 1.03
CA SER A 38 6.36 7.58 -0.11
C SER A 38 6.86 6.19 0.31
N LYS A 39 7.85 6.13 1.21
CA LYS A 39 8.36 4.85 1.76
C LYS A 39 7.31 4.12 2.58
N MET A 40 6.52 4.83 3.38
CA MET A 40 5.43 4.25 4.16
C MET A 40 4.35 3.65 3.25
N LEU A 41 3.90 4.40 2.24
CA LEU A 41 2.93 3.90 1.26
C LEU A 41 3.44 2.64 0.55
N ASN A 42 4.70 2.64 0.12
CA ASN A 42 5.32 1.48 -0.52
C ASN A 42 5.36 0.25 0.39
N ALA A 43 5.66 0.42 1.68
CA ALA A 43 5.66 -0.68 2.64
C ALA A 43 4.27 -1.34 2.77
N VAL A 44 3.21 -0.54 2.87
CA VAL A 44 1.83 -1.06 2.97
C VAL A 44 1.39 -1.78 1.69
N ILE A 45 1.74 -1.22 0.51
CA ILE A 45 1.47 -1.87 -0.79
C ILE A 45 2.20 -3.22 -0.90
N ASN A 46 3.45 -3.30 -0.42
CA ASN A 46 4.21 -4.54 -0.43
C ASN A 46 3.57 -5.62 0.45
N GLU A 47 3.05 -5.24 1.63
CA GLU A 47 2.34 -6.16 2.51
C GLU A 47 1.04 -6.66 1.85
N TYR A 48 0.27 -5.76 1.23
CA TYR A 48 -0.92 -6.15 0.43
C TYR A 48 -0.56 -7.17 -0.66
N ASN A 49 0.49 -6.89 -1.43
CA ASN A 49 0.95 -7.78 -2.50
C ASN A 49 1.37 -9.15 -1.95
N LYS A 50 1.98 -9.21 -0.77
CA LYS A 50 2.36 -10.47 -0.11
C LYS A 50 1.12 -11.28 0.27
N ILE A 51 0.14 -10.66 0.91
CA ILE A 51 -1.12 -11.31 1.31
C ILE A 51 -1.86 -11.87 0.09
N VAL A 52 -1.96 -11.08 -1.00
CA VAL A 52 -2.60 -11.52 -2.24
C VAL A 52 -1.87 -12.72 -2.83
N LYS A 53 -0.53 -12.67 -2.92
CA LYS A 53 0.28 -13.79 -3.41
C LYS A 53 0.10 -15.05 -2.56
N GLU A 54 0.03 -14.92 -1.24
CA GLU A 54 -0.20 -16.04 -0.33
C GLU A 54 -1.59 -16.67 -0.50
N LYS A 55 -2.63 -15.85 -0.68
CA LYS A 55 -3.99 -16.32 -0.96
C LYS A 55 -4.07 -17.08 -2.27
N ILE A 56 -3.45 -16.55 -3.34
CA ILE A 56 -3.38 -17.24 -4.64
C ILE A 56 -2.66 -18.59 -4.50
N ARG A 57 -1.50 -18.62 -3.81
CA ARG A 57 -0.74 -19.85 -3.57
C ARG A 57 -1.49 -20.89 -2.74
N LYS A 58 -2.27 -20.49 -1.73
CA LYS A 58 -3.10 -21.41 -0.95
C LYS A 58 -4.18 -22.03 -1.83
N SER A 59 -4.87 -21.22 -2.64
CA SER A 59 -5.93 -21.69 -3.55
C SER A 59 -5.45 -22.75 -4.57
N HIS A 60 -4.18 -22.72 -4.99
CA HIS A 60 -3.65 -23.69 -5.96
C HIS A 60 -3.17 -25.01 -5.31
N ARG A 61 -2.95 -25.06 -3.99
CA ARG A 61 -2.52 -26.30 -3.30
C ARG A 61 -3.69 -27.21 -2.92
N ASP A 62 -4.90 -26.67 -2.88
CA ASP A 62 -6.11 -27.42 -2.53
C ASP A 62 -6.69 -28.20 -3.73
N GLU A 63 -6.18 -27.99 -4.95
CA GLU A 63 -6.61 -28.67 -6.19
C GLU A 63 -5.75 -29.90 -6.57
N GLU A 64 -4.64 -30.16 -5.87
CA GLU A 64 -3.71 -31.28 -6.13
C GLU A 64 -3.88 -32.48 -5.17
N ILE A 65 -4.92 -32.52 -4.32
CA ILE A 65 -5.21 -33.63 -3.38
C ILE A 65 -6.44 -34.42 -3.80
#